data_AF-A0A0V1D4C6-F1
#
_entry.id   AF-A0A0V1D4C6-F1
#
_cell.length_a   1.000
_cell.length_b   1.000
_cell.length_c   1.000
_cell.angle_alpha   90.00
_cell.angle_beta   90.00
_cell.angle_gamma   90.00
#
_symmetry.space_group_name_H-M   'P 1'
#
loop_
_entity.id
_entity.type
_entity.pdbx_description
1 polymer ?
#
loop_
_entity_poly.entity_id
_entity_poly.type
_entity_poly.pdbx_seq_one_letter_code
_entity_poly.pdbx_strand_id
1 'polypeptide(L)'
;MAGEDFLLWQSASSHILVLATGSNIRLMATRRTWALDGTFKVVPQWYQKLFIIHTFLAGKLVPAVYCLCTDKDLTSILIHKQ
;
A
#
# COMPACT_ATOMS: atom_id res chain seq x y z
N MET A 1 21.36 12.44 -8.96
CA MET A 1 20.05 12.54 -8.28
C MET A 1 19.84 11.26 -7.50
N ALA A 2 19.83 11.31 -6.17
CA ALA A 2 19.43 10.14 -5.37
C ALA A 2 17.92 9.98 -5.50
N GLY A 3 17.43 8.74 -5.67
CA GLY A 3 15.99 8.45 -5.72
C GLY A 3 15.30 8.73 -4.37
N GLU A 4 13.98 8.81 -4.36
CA GLU A 4 13.21 8.92 -3.12
C GLU A 4 13.25 7.59 -2.34
N ASP A 5 13.31 7.68 -1.00
CA ASP A 5 13.17 6.51 -0.14
C ASP A 5 11.82 5.83 -0.38
N PHE A 6 11.85 4.50 -0.52
CA PHE A 6 10.67 3.70 -0.81
C PHE A 6 10.16 2.91 0.40
N LEU A 7 11.03 2.66 1.38
CA LEU A 7 10.63 2.05 2.65
C LEU A 7 10.08 3.13 3.57
N LEU A 8 8.75 3.15 3.76
CA LEU A 8 8.09 4.14 4.61
C LEU A 8 8.10 3.72 6.08
N TRP A 9 7.79 2.45 6.36
CA TRP A 9 7.69 1.94 7.73
C TRP A 9 7.84 0.41 7.79
N GLN A 10 8.34 -0.09 8.91
CA GLN A 10 8.41 -1.52 9.20
C GLN A 10 8.10 -1.81 10.68
N SER A 11 7.42 -2.92 10.94
CA SER A 11 7.30 -3.50 12.28
C SER A 11 7.99 -4.86 12.32
N ALA A 12 8.99 -4.98 13.19
CA ALA A 12 9.70 -6.24 13.41
C ALA A 12 8.84 -7.27 14.15
N SER A 13 7.94 -6.84 15.04
CA SER A 13 7.12 -7.72 15.87
C SER A 13 5.91 -8.28 15.13
N SER A 14 5.32 -7.48 14.23
CA SER A 14 4.12 -7.86 13.48
C SER A 14 4.46 -8.31 12.05
N HIS A 15 5.74 -8.26 11.68
CA HIS A 15 6.24 -8.54 10.33
C HIS A 15 5.42 -7.84 9.24
N ILE A 16 5.19 -6.54 9.44
CA ILE A 16 4.51 -5.67 8.48
C ILE A 16 5.54 -4.76 7.85
N LEU A 17 5.52 -4.69 6.52
CA LEU A 17 6.37 -3.80 5.74
C LEU A 17 5.49 -2.87 4.91
N VAL A 18 5.66 -1.56 5.06
CA VAL A 18 4.93 -0.53 4.32
C VAL A 18 5.89 0.22 3.41
N LEU A 19 5.63 0.15 2.11
CA LEU A 19 6.43 0.76 1.06
C LEU A 19 5.64 1.88 0.38
N ALA A 20 6.22 3.07 0.35
CA ALA A 20 5.69 4.24 -0.34
C ALA A 20 6.80 5.28 -0.49
N THR A 21 6.69 6.11 -1.52
CA THR A 21 7.54 7.30 -1.66
C THR A 21 6.90 8.50 -0.97
N GLY A 22 7.70 9.50 -0.60
CA GLY A 22 7.19 10.76 -0.07
C GLY A 22 6.25 11.48 -1.04
N SER A 23 6.54 11.42 -2.34
CA SER A 23 5.67 11.92 -3.41
C SER A 23 4.30 11.23 -3.44
N ASN A 24 4.24 9.90 -3.28
CA ASN A 24 2.99 9.14 -3.24
C ASN A 24 2.13 9.52 -2.03
N ILE A 25 2.75 9.67 -0.86
CA ILE A 25 2.03 10.07 0.37
C ILE A 25 1.47 11.49 0.24
N ARG A 26 2.26 12.44 -0.28
CA ARG A 26 1.77 13.81 -0.54
C ARG A 26 0.63 13.80 -1.56
N LEU A 27 0.75 13.02 -2.63
CA LEU A 27 -0.32 12.89 -3.61
C LEU A 27 -1.60 12.36 -2.95
N MET A 28 -1.50 11.27 -2.19
CA MET A 28 -2.63 10.69 -1.46
C MET A 28 -3.29 11.68 -0.50
N ALA A 29 -2.50 12.47 0.24
CA ALA A 29 -3.01 13.49 1.16
C ALA A 29 -3.86 14.57 0.44
N THR A 30 -3.67 14.77 -0.87
CA THR A 30 -4.49 15.69 -1.68
C THR A 30 -5.73 15.05 -2.31
N ARG A 31 -5.91 13.73 -2.18
CA ARG A 31 -7.02 13.01 -2.81
C ARG A 31 -8.09 12.65 -1.76
N ARG A 32 -9.35 12.80 -2.14
CA ARG A 32 -10.52 12.42 -1.32
C ARG A 32 -10.92 10.95 -1.46
N THR A 33 -10.39 10.27 -2.46
CA THR A 33 -10.75 8.88 -2.76
C THR A 33 -9.48 8.05 -2.90
N TRP A 34 -9.46 6.97 -2.14
CA TRP A 34 -8.44 5.94 -2.21
C TRP A 34 -9.14 4.58 -2.19
N ALA A 35 -8.47 3.59 -2.78
CA ALA A 35 -9.00 2.24 -2.88
C ALA A 35 -7.97 1.26 -2.34
N LEU A 36 -8.38 0.40 -1.41
CA LEU A 36 -7.56 -0.70 -0.94
C LEU A 36 -7.87 -1.95 -1.76
N ASP A 37 -6.84 -2.54 -2.34
CA ASP A 37 -6.87 -3.87 -2.95
C ASP A 37 -5.98 -4.83 -2.13
N GLY A 38 -6.41 -6.08 -1.96
CA GLY A 38 -5.86 -6.98 -0.93
C GLY A 38 -6.00 -8.46 -1.26
N THR A 39 -5.76 -8.87 -2.52
CA THR A 39 -6.05 -10.25 -2.96
C THR A 39 -4.93 -10.94 -3.73
N PHE A 40 -3.71 -10.37 -3.77
CA PHE A 40 -2.60 -10.98 -4.51
C PHE A 40 -2.22 -12.32 -3.90
N LYS A 41 -2.40 -13.39 -4.69
CA LYS A 41 -2.01 -14.77 -4.33
C LYS A 41 -0.50 -14.99 -4.38
N VAL A 42 0.25 -14.11 -5.03
CA VAL A 42 1.71 -14.19 -5.19
C VAL A 42 2.35 -13.08 -4.39
N VAL A 43 3.13 -13.48 -3.40
CA VAL A 43 3.88 -12.60 -2.48
C VAL A 43 5.25 -13.23 -2.20
N PRO A 44 6.27 -12.44 -1.77
CA PRO A 44 7.55 -13.01 -1.37
C PRO A 44 7.37 -14.05 -0.25
N GLN A 45 8.21 -15.09 -0.22
CA GLN A 45 8.08 -16.24 0.69
C GLN A 45 7.91 -15.88 2.18
N TRP A 46 8.48 -14.76 2.61
CA TRP A 46 8.42 -14.28 3.99
C TRP A 46 7.07 -13.66 4.38
N TYR A 47 6.24 -13.31 3.40
CA TYR A 47 4.95 -12.65 3.61
C TYR A 47 3.82 -13.55 3.13
N GLN A 48 2.65 -13.38 3.73
CA GLN A 48 1.46 -14.16 3.41
C GLN A 48 0.44 -13.35 2.62
N LYS A 49 0.54 -12.01 2.65
CA LYS A 49 -0.40 -11.12 1.97
C LYS A 49 0.24 -9.82 1.52
N LEU A 50 -0.24 -9.29 0.40
CA LEU A 50 0.07 -7.96 -0.12
C LEU A 50 -1.22 -7.16 -0.25
N PHE A 51 -1.24 -6.00 0.37
CA PHE A 51 -2.25 -4.97 0.18
C PHE A 51 -1.66 -3.81 -0.61
N ILE A 52 -2.47 -3.21 -1.47
CA ILE A 52 -2.11 -2.05 -2.27
C ILE A 52 -3.17 -0.98 -2.06
N ILE A 53 -2.74 0.19 -1.56
CA ILE A 53 -3.58 1.37 -1.55
C ILE A 53 -3.34 2.13 -2.85
N HIS A 54 -4.41 2.24 -3.63
CA HIS A 54 -4.44 2.99 -4.86
C HIS A 54 -4.95 4.40 -4.60
N THR A 55 -4.30 5.36 -5.26
CA THR A 55 -4.76 6.74 -5.36
C THR A 55 -5.36 6.98 -6.74
N PHE A 56 -6.28 7.93 -6.85
CA PHE A 56 -6.85 8.33 -8.13
C PHE A 56 -6.01 9.45 -8.75
N LEU A 57 -5.47 9.19 -9.94
CA LEU A 57 -4.66 10.15 -10.71
C LEU A 57 -5.14 10.16 -12.16
N ALA A 58 -5.57 11.34 -12.63
CA ALA A 58 -5.97 11.56 -14.02
C ALA A 58 -6.96 10.51 -14.56
N GLY A 59 -7.98 10.16 -13.78
CA GLY A 59 -8.99 9.17 -14.20
C GLY A 59 -8.63 7.71 -13.93
N LYS A 60 -7.44 7.43 -13.40
CA LYS A 60 -6.91 6.07 -13.22
C LYS A 60 -6.57 5.77 -11.76
N LEU A 61 -6.74 4.51 -11.38
CA LEU A 61 -6.21 3.99 -10.12
C LEU A 61 -4.72 3.70 -10.30
N VAL A 62 -3.90 4.31 -9.44
CA VAL A 62 -2.44 4.14 -9.44
C VAL A 62 -2.03 3.61 -8.07
N PRO A 63 -1.27 2.51 -7.98
CA PRO A 63 -0.70 2.03 -6.72
C PRO A 63 0.17 3.12 -6.08
N ALA A 64 -0.08 3.43 -4.82
CA ALA A 64 0.65 4.48 -4.09
C ALA A 64 1.36 3.95 -2.84
N VAL A 65 0.76 2.97 -2.15
CA VAL A 65 1.31 2.32 -0.95
C VAL A 65 1.15 0.81 -1.08
N TYR A 66 2.19 0.07 -0.70
CA TYR A 66 2.21 -1.38 -0.64
C TYR A 66 2.43 -1.82 0.80
N CYS A 67 1.56 -2.69 1.32
CA CYS A 67 1.69 -3.28 2.65
C CYS A 67 1.85 -4.79 2.53
N LEU A 68 3.02 -5.31 2.91
CA LEU A 68 3.29 -6.73 3.00
C LEU A 68 3.08 -7.19 4.44
N CYS A 69 2.25 -8.22 4.63
CA CYS A 69 1.87 -8.73 5.94
C CYS A 69 2.10 -10.25 6.03
N THR A 70 2.41 -10.76 7.21
CA THR A 70 2.51 -12.21 7.50
C THR A 70 1.23 -12.81 8.07
N ASP A 71 0.19 -12.01 8.27
CA ASP A 71 -1.08 -12.46 8.84
C ASP A 71 -2.09 -12.83 7.72
N LYS A 72 -2.77 -13.96 7.91
CA LYS A 72 -3.67 -14.61 6.94
C LYS A 72 -5.11 -14.12 7.02
N ASP A 73 -5.53 -13.48 8.11
CA ASP A 73 -6.97 -13.28 8.39
C ASP A 73 -7.55 -11.96 7.88
N LEU A 74 -6.74 -11.06 7.34
CA LEU A 74 -7.23 -9.76 6.85
C LEU A 74 -7.86 -9.87 5.47
N THR A 75 -9.18 -10.01 5.38
CA THR A 75 -9.91 -9.93 4.09
C THR A 75 -10.38 -8.49 3.86
N SER A 76 -10.08 -7.84 2.73
CA SER A 76 -10.94 -6.73 2.24
C SER A 76 -10.52 -6.08 0.92
N ILE A 77 -11.56 -5.73 0.15
CA ILE A 77 -11.63 -4.53 -0.67
C ILE A 77 -12.46 -3.51 0.13
N LEU A 78 -11.91 -2.33 0.37
CA LEU A 78 -12.60 -1.18 0.98
C LEU A 78 -12.33 0.03 0.08
N ILE A 79 -13.40 0.57 -0.51
CA ILE A 79 -13.35 1.86 -1.20
C ILE A 79 -13.82 2.89 -0.19
N HIS A 80 -12.91 3.74 0.27
CA HIS A 80 -13.25 4.84 1.15
C HIS A 80 -13.28 6.13 0.34
N LYS A 81 -14.42 6.83 0.39
CA LYS A 81 -14.57 8.20 -0.07
C LYS A 81 -14.74 9.08 1.16
N GLN A 82 -13.85 10.05 1.33
CA GLN A 82 -13.99 11.11 2.31
C GLN A 82 -14.80 12.27 1.74
#